data_AF-A0A7S0ILU0-F1
#
_entry.id   AF-A0A7S0ILU0-F1
#
_cell.length_a   1.000
_cell.length_b   1.000
_cell.length_c   1.000
_cell.angle_alpha   90.00
_cell.angle_beta   90.00
_cell.angle_gamma   90.00
#
_symmetry.space_group_name_H-M   'P 1'
#
loop_
_entity.id
_entity.type
_entity.pdbx_description
1 polymer ?
#
loop_
_entity_poly.entity_id
_entity_poly.type
_entity_poly.pdbx_seq_one_letter_code
_entity_poly.pdbx_strand_id
1 'polypeptide(L)'
;RLAGRREYPSQMAPAADGVGRDRGWLNSTETTRPGDKTDELSRGVFLLRKAPAPRRFTARKSFKPVVPDETVEGMERRHEAYVSCWRAADAHVSRVLADANADAFRRLEAFVVDRFDERAAMRAANGGETPQHLAQQIPAGLVLAGGVNSDDHEETFTKLTRHLRSKGCHAALLRSRDLKARGAGANSAFDADGVLAPAVARAMSLAANGGGGGGGGG
;
A
#
# COMPACT_ATOMS: atom_id res chain seq x y z
N ARG A 1 84.10 -2.21 4.35
CA ARG A 1 84.82 -3.52 4.31
C ARG A 1 84.18 -4.44 5.35
N LEU A 2 83.98 -5.69 4.93
CA LEU A 2 83.38 -6.86 5.58
C LEU A 2 83.75 -7.15 7.05
N ALA A 3 82.77 -7.68 7.80
CA ALA A 3 82.80 -8.93 8.58
C ALA A 3 81.37 -9.16 9.13
N GLY A 4 80.69 -10.30 9.10
CA GLY A 4 81.08 -11.69 8.89
C GLY A 4 80.76 -12.51 10.15
N ARG A 5 79.66 -13.30 10.15
CA ARG A 5 79.57 -14.60 10.83
C ARG A 5 78.31 -15.37 10.40
N ARG A 6 78.57 -16.57 9.87
CA ARG A 6 77.62 -17.67 9.63
C ARG A 6 77.38 -18.42 10.93
N GLU A 7 76.23 -19.07 11.04
CA GLU A 7 76.09 -20.39 11.68
C GLU A 7 74.82 -21.10 11.19
N TYR A 8 74.99 -22.30 10.65
CA TYR A 8 73.99 -23.37 10.49
C TYR A 8 74.71 -24.66 10.94
N PRO A 9 74.01 -25.56 11.64
CA PRO A 9 73.90 -26.95 11.17
C PRO A 9 72.45 -27.48 11.33
N SER A 10 71.82 -28.03 10.29
CA SER A 10 71.77 -29.45 9.87
C SER A 10 70.91 -30.40 10.72
N GLN A 11 69.72 -30.68 10.17
CA GLN A 11 68.97 -31.95 10.06
C GLN A 11 68.51 -32.76 11.29
N MET A 12 67.18 -32.90 11.42
CA MET A 12 66.47 -34.19 11.44
C MET A 12 65.00 -33.99 10.99
N ALA A 13 64.55 -34.80 10.03
CA ALA A 13 63.13 -35.08 9.74
C ALA A 13 62.76 -36.43 10.40
N PRO A 14 61.50 -36.94 10.41
CA PRO A 14 60.23 -36.40 9.87
C PRO A 14 59.03 -36.54 10.85
N ALA A 15 57.86 -35.98 10.50
CA ALA A 15 56.56 -36.60 10.74
C ALA A 15 55.50 -35.90 9.87
N ALA A 16 54.94 -36.67 8.93
CA ALA A 16 53.72 -36.31 8.23
C ALA A 16 52.53 -36.49 9.16
N ASP A 17 51.63 -35.52 9.17
CA ASP A 17 50.19 -35.66 9.44
C ASP A 17 49.55 -34.38 8.89
N GLY A 18 48.75 -34.45 7.82
CA GLY A 18 47.30 -34.57 7.93
C GLY A 18 46.75 -33.28 8.55
N VAL A 19 46.06 -32.39 7.85
CA VAL A 19 44.72 -32.58 7.28
C VAL A 19 44.41 -31.38 6.37
N GLY A 20 43.78 -31.67 5.23
CA GLY A 20 43.54 -30.76 4.13
C GLY A 20 42.63 -29.56 4.47
N ARG A 21 42.94 -28.44 3.81
CA ARG A 21 41.99 -27.36 3.56
C ARG A 21 41.02 -27.82 2.49
N ASP A 22 39.98 -28.54 2.90
CA ASP A 22 38.84 -28.83 2.04
C ASP A 22 37.71 -27.84 2.26
N ARG A 23 37.12 -27.47 1.13
CA ARG A 23 36.03 -26.51 0.97
C ARG A 23 34.77 -27.06 1.62
N GLY A 24 34.48 -26.65 2.85
CA GLY A 24 33.22 -26.93 3.54
C GLY A 24 32.08 -26.02 3.06
N TRP A 25 31.66 -26.15 1.80
CA TRP A 25 30.26 -25.91 1.48
C TRP A 25 29.51 -27.21 1.82
N LEU A 26 28.34 -27.06 2.46
CA LEU A 26 27.38 -28.12 2.82
C LEU A 26 27.64 -28.82 4.17
N ASN A 27 27.18 -28.20 5.24
CA ASN A 27 26.64 -28.95 6.38
C ASN A 27 25.14 -28.72 6.41
N SER A 28 24.43 -29.27 5.43
CA SER A 28 22.98 -29.46 5.53
C SER A 28 22.77 -30.77 6.28
N THR A 29 22.33 -30.69 7.53
CA THR A 29 21.83 -31.87 8.25
C THR A 29 20.42 -32.16 7.75
N GLU A 30 20.32 -32.63 6.52
CA GLU A 30 19.10 -33.19 5.98
C GLU A 30 19.49 -34.27 4.98
N THR A 31 19.24 -35.52 5.36
CA THR A 31 19.47 -36.74 4.57
C THR A 31 18.75 -36.63 3.23
N THR A 32 19.42 -36.06 2.23
CA THR A 32 18.89 -35.88 0.88
C THR A 32 19.24 -37.10 0.05
N ARG A 33 18.23 -37.69 -0.62
CA ARG A 33 18.44 -38.87 -1.48
C ARG A 33 19.03 -38.41 -2.83
N PRO A 34 19.73 -39.28 -3.57
CA PRO A 34 20.26 -38.93 -4.89
C PRO A 34 19.08 -38.72 -5.86
N GLY A 35 18.72 -37.46 -6.12
CA GLY A 35 17.56 -37.08 -6.95
C GLY A 35 16.99 -35.69 -6.62
N ASP A 36 17.22 -35.19 -5.40
CA ASP A 36 16.53 -33.98 -4.91
C ASP A 36 17.09 -32.64 -5.46
N LYS A 37 18.28 -32.60 -6.07
CA LYS A 37 18.90 -31.34 -6.53
C LYS A 37 18.32 -30.80 -7.84
N THR A 38 17.72 -31.65 -8.67
CA THR A 38 17.15 -31.25 -9.97
C THR A 38 15.70 -30.77 -9.86
N ASP A 39 15.01 -31.14 -8.78
CA ASP A 39 13.59 -30.82 -8.56
C ASP A 39 13.37 -29.44 -7.91
N GLU A 40 14.46 -28.81 -7.46
CA GLU A 40 14.42 -27.41 -7.04
C GLU A 40 14.40 -26.48 -8.27
N LEU A 41 15.20 -26.78 -9.31
CA LEU A 41 15.31 -25.97 -10.53
C LEU A 41 14.05 -25.99 -11.42
N SER A 42 13.13 -26.93 -11.20
CA SER A 42 11.83 -27.02 -11.89
C SER A 42 10.78 -26.07 -11.31
N ARG A 43 11.07 -25.38 -10.19
CA ARG A 43 10.16 -24.43 -9.55
C ARG A 43 10.28 -23.04 -10.18
N GLY A 44 9.14 -22.39 -10.48
CA GLY A 44 9.12 -21.07 -11.15
C GLY A 44 9.48 -19.87 -10.26
N VAL A 45 9.58 -20.04 -8.93
CA VAL A 45 9.91 -18.96 -7.98
C VAL A 45 10.79 -19.50 -6.86
N PHE A 46 11.88 -18.79 -6.56
CA PHE A 46 12.83 -19.11 -5.49
C PHE A 46 12.89 -17.97 -4.47
N LEU A 47 12.75 -18.31 -3.19
CA LEU A 47 12.85 -17.34 -2.08
C LEU A 47 14.16 -17.52 -1.32
N LEU A 48 15.07 -16.57 -1.48
CA LEU A 48 16.30 -16.49 -0.68
C LEU A 48 16.01 -15.76 0.63
N ARG A 49 15.69 -16.52 1.68
CA ARG A 49 15.47 -15.97 3.01
C ARG A 49 16.77 -15.92 3.80
N LYS A 50 17.32 -14.72 3.99
CA LYS A 50 18.45 -14.49 4.90
C LYS A 50 17.95 -14.55 6.35
N ALA A 51 18.61 -15.33 7.21
CA ALA A 51 18.27 -15.41 8.64
C ALA A 51 18.26 -14.01 9.28
N PRO A 52 17.25 -13.67 10.11
CA PRO A 52 17.15 -12.35 10.71
C PRO A 52 18.26 -12.15 11.74
N ALA A 53 19.33 -11.47 11.33
CA ALA A 53 20.26 -10.86 12.26
C ALA A 53 19.74 -9.46 12.60
N PRO A 54 19.60 -9.07 13.89
CA PRO A 54 19.23 -7.72 14.26
C PRO A 54 20.34 -6.77 13.82
N ARG A 55 20.21 -6.20 12.62
CA ARG A 55 21.18 -5.26 12.06
C ARG A 55 20.63 -3.86 12.25
N ARG A 56 21.18 -3.13 13.23
CA ARG A 56 20.98 -1.67 13.31
C ARG A 56 21.41 -1.06 11.98
N PHE A 57 20.56 -0.20 11.42
CA PHE A 57 20.93 0.64 10.29
C PHE A 57 22.12 1.51 10.72
N THR A 58 23.10 1.63 9.85
CA THR A 58 24.28 2.49 10.05
C THR A 58 24.43 3.28 8.77
N ALA A 59 24.46 4.61 8.84
CA ALA A 59 24.56 5.51 7.69
C ALA A 59 25.68 5.08 6.73
N ARG A 60 26.80 4.54 7.26
CA ARG A 60 27.93 3.99 6.48
C ARG A 60 27.56 2.96 5.41
N LYS A 61 26.41 2.28 5.51
CA LYS A 61 25.95 1.30 4.50
C LYS A 61 25.28 1.96 3.29
N SER A 62 24.82 3.20 3.41
CA SER A 62 23.99 3.88 2.41
C SER A 62 24.51 5.27 2.04
N PHE A 63 25.34 5.88 2.88
CA PHE A 63 25.97 7.18 2.67
C PHE A 63 27.44 6.97 2.36
N LYS A 64 27.87 7.53 1.22
CA LYS A 64 29.29 7.63 0.90
C LYS A 64 29.90 8.84 1.63
N PRO A 65 31.19 8.78 2.00
CA PRO A 65 31.92 9.95 2.47
C PRO A 65 31.87 11.07 1.43
N VAL A 66 31.63 12.29 1.88
CA VAL A 66 31.58 13.49 1.00
C VAL A 66 32.89 14.29 1.07
N VAL A 67 33.62 14.16 2.19
CA VAL A 67 34.96 14.75 2.36
C VAL A 67 35.99 13.65 2.67
N PRO A 68 37.29 13.85 2.35
CA PRO A 68 38.32 12.81 2.48
C PRO A 68 38.40 12.15 3.87
N ASP A 69 38.20 12.93 4.94
CA ASP A 69 38.30 12.47 6.33
C ASP A 69 36.95 12.50 7.07
N GLU A 70 35.84 12.26 6.37
CA GLU A 70 34.53 12.26 7.01
C GLU A 70 34.42 11.13 8.05
N THR A 71 34.17 11.51 9.31
CA THR A 71 33.97 10.55 10.39
C THR A 71 32.64 9.80 10.24
N VAL A 72 32.55 8.62 10.86
CA VAL A 72 31.28 7.87 10.92
C VAL A 72 30.18 8.69 11.59
N GLU A 73 30.52 9.45 12.64
CA GLU A 73 29.60 10.36 13.30
C GLU A 73 29.13 11.50 12.38
N GLY A 74 30.00 12.03 11.52
CA GLY A 74 29.64 13.00 10.49
C GLY A 74 28.61 12.42 9.51
N MET A 75 28.82 11.18 9.06
CA MET A 75 27.89 10.49 8.17
C MET A 75 26.54 10.21 8.83
N GLU A 76 26.54 9.78 10.11
CA GLU A 76 25.30 9.56 10.86
C GLU A 76 24.52 10.88 11.03
N ARG A 77 25.19 11.99 11.36
CA ARG A 77 24.55 13.32 11.44
C ARG A 77 23.94 13.75 10.11
N ARG A 78 24.61 13.51 8.98
CA ARG A 78 24.02 13.78 7.66
C ARG A 78 22.82 12.90 7.35
N HIS A 79 22.87 11.63 7.72
CA HIS A 79 21.73 10.74 7.58
C HIS A 79 20.53 11.20 8.44
N GLU A 80 20.76 11.58 9.69
CA GLU A 80 19.73 12.14 10.56
C GLU A 80 19.13 13.43 9.98
N ALA A 81 19.98 14.34 9.49
CA ALA A 81 19.53 15.56 8.82
C ALA A 81 18.70 15.24 7.57
N TYR A 82 19.16 14.29 6.74
CA TYR A 82 18.42 13.81 5.58
C TYR A 82 17.04 13.27 5.96
N VAL A 83 16.96 12.37 6.95
CA VAL A 83 15.70 11.78 7.41
C VAL A 83 14.76 12.86 7.95
N SER A 84 15.30 13.81 8.72
CA SER A 84 14.52 14.93 9.26
C SER A 84 13.94 15.79 8.14
N CYS A 85 14.76 16.21 7.19
CA CYS A 85 14.33 17.01 6.04
C CYS A 85 13.30 16.27 5.18
N TRP A 86 13.54 14.99 4.90
CA TRP A 86 12.61 14.16 4.14
C TRP A 86 11.25 14.06 4.82
N ARG A 87 11.23 13.76 6.13
CA ARG A 87 10.00 13.68 6.91
C ARG A 87 9.25 15.01 6.97
N ALA A 88 9.97 16.13 7.08
CA ALA A 88 9.35 17.44 7.07
C ALA A 88 8.70 17.76 5.72
N ALA A 89 9.37 17.43 4.61
CA ALA A 89 8.83 17.60 3.27
C ALA A 89 7.61 16.70 3.03
N ASP A 90 7.72 15.41 3.36
CA ASP A 90 6.63 14.44 3.25
C ASP A 90 5.39 14.86 4.07
N ALA A 91 5.59 15.31 5.31
CA ALA A 91 4.52 15.82 6.16
C ALA A 91 3.89 17.11 5.61
N HIS A 92 4.68 17.97 4.97
CA HIS A 92 4.18 19.18 4.34
C HIS A 92 3.34 18.86 3.10
N VAL A 93 3.84 18.02 2.19
CA VAL A 93 3.11 17.57 0.99
C VAL A 93 1.81 16.86 1.39
N SER A 94 1.87 15.97 2.36
CA SER A 94 0.69 15.27 2.89
C SER A 94 -0.37 16.24 3.42
N ARG A 95 0.04 17.33 4.07
CA ARG A 95 -0.87 18.38 4.56
C ARG A 95 -1.50 19.16 3.42
N VAL A 96 -0.70 19.60 2.45
CA VAL A 96 -1.22 20.31 1.26
C VAL A 96 -2.25 19.47 0.52
N LEU A 97 -1.99 18.16 0.36
CA LEU A 97 -2.94 17.23 -0.25
C LEU A 97 -4.21 17.05 0.60
N ALA A 98 -4.09 17.02 1.93
CA ALA A 98 -5.25 16.96 2.82
C ALA A 98 -6.10 18.23 2.71
N ASP A 99 -5.47 19.40 2.72
CA ASP A 99 -6.13 20.70 2.63
C ASP A 99 -6.85 20.87 1.28
N ALA A 100 -6.20 20.45 0.18
CA ALA A 100 -6.79 20.48 -1.16
C ALA A 100 -8.07 19.62 -1.27
N ASN A 101 -8.08 18.46 -0.60
CA ASN A 101 -9.21 17.54 -0.61
C ASN A 101 -10.27 17.83 0.47
N ALA A 102 -9.96 18.68 1.46
CA ALA A 102 -10.79 18.87 2.63
C ALA A 102 -12.20 19.37 2.29
N ASP A 103 -12.32 20.27 1.32
CA ASP A 103 -13.63 20.81 0.92
C ASP A 103 -14.50 19.75 0.24
N ALA A 104 -13.92 18.97 -0.68
CA ALA A 104 -14.61 17.86 -1.32
C ALA A 104 -15.08 16.82 -0.30
N PHE A 105 -14.22 16.50 0.68
CA PHE A 105 -14.57 15.53 1.74
C PHE A 105 -15.71 16.05 2.62
N ARG A 106 -15.70 17.33 2.99
CA ARG A 106 -16.81 17.95 3.75
C ARG A 106 -18.12 17.94 2.98
N ARG A 107 -18.09 18.23 1.68
CA ARG A 107 -19.30 18.19 0.83
C ARG A 107 -19.86 16.78 0.68
N LEU A 108 -18.98 15.78 0.53
CA LEU A 108 -19.39 14.38 0.46
C LEU A 108 -19.91 13.87 1.80
N GLU A 109 -19.29 14.28 2.91
CA GLU A 109 -19.80 14.02 4.26
C GLU A 109 -21.21 14.60 4.43
N ALA A 110 -21.40 15.89 4.12
CA ALA A 110 -22.70 16.55 4.19
C ALA A 110 -23.74 15.82 3.34
N PHE A 111 -23.41 15.48 2.09
CA PHE A 111 -24.30 14.71 1.22
C PHE A 111 -24.72 13.36 1.85
N VAL A 112 -23.78 12.61 2.42
CA VAL A 112 -24.08 11.30 3.03
C VAL A 112 -24.96 11.47 4.27
N VAL A 113 -24.65 12.45 5.12
CA VAL A 113 -25.39 12.72 6.36
C VAL A 113 -26.80 13.24 6.04
N ASP A 114 -26.94 14.23 5.17
CA ASP A 114 -28.23 14.80 4.79
C ASP A 114 -29.17 13.73 4.20
N ARG A 115 -28.63 12.86 3.34
CA ARG A 115 -29.42 11.75 2.76
C ARG A 115 -29.77 10.68 3.77
N PHE A 116 -28.94 10.47 4.79
CA PHE A 116 -29.28 9.57 5.88
C PHE A 116 -30.41 10.16 6.74
N ASP A 117 -30.30 11.43 7.12
CA ASP A 117 -31.27 12.12 7.99
C ASP A 117 -32.64 12.25 7.31
N GLU A 118 -32.67 12.60 6.02
CA GLU A 118 -33.88 12.61 5.20
C GLU A 118 -34.59 11.25 5.23
N ARG A 119 -33.84 10.17 5.03
CA ARG A 119 -34.37 8.79 5.05
C ARG A 119 -34.83 8.37 6.43
N ALA A 120 -34.09 8.73 7.47
CA ALA A 120 -34.44 8.43 8.85
C ALA A 120 -35.73 9.14 9.27
N ALA A 121 -35.88 10.43 8.90
CA ALA A 121 -37.08 11.20 9.17
C ALA A 121 -38.31 10.64 8.45
N MET A 122 -38.19 10.28 7.17
CA MET A 122 -39.30 9.67 6.42
C MET A 122 -39.71 8.30 6.98
N ARG A 123 -38.72 7.49 7.40
CA ARG A 123 -38.99 6.21 8.08
C ARG A 123 -39.71 6.42 9.41
N ALA A 124 -39.28 7.41 10.20
CA ALA A 124 -39.93 7.74 11.47
C ALA A 124 -41.37 8.21 11.27
N ALA A 125 -41.62 9.06 10.26
CA ALA A 125 -42.96 9.53 9.90
C ALA A 125 -43.88 8.39 9.42
N ASN A 126 -43.31 7.33 8.84
CA ASN A 126 -44.03 6.14 8.37
C ASN A 126 -44.03 4.99 9.38
N GLY A 127 -44.14 5.31 10.68
CA GLY A 127 -44.28 4.31 11.76
C GLY A 127 -43.06 3.40 11.94
N GLY A 128 -41.89 3.80 11.46
CA GLY A 128 -40.66 2.99 11.51
C GLY A 128 -40.46 2.08 10.29
N GLU A 129 -41.38 2.07 9.34
CA GLU A 129 -41.24 1.33 8.08
C GLU A 129 -40.70 2.23 6.96
N THR A 130 -39.84 1.67 6.10
CA THR A 130 -39.30 2.41 4.96
C THR A 130 -40.35 2.49 3.85
N PRO A 131 -40.77 3.70 3.41
CA PRO A 131 -41.71 3.84 2.30
C PRO A 131 -41.20 3.18 1.02
N GLN A 132 -42.11 2.58 0.23
CA GLN A 132 -41.75 1.81 -0.96
C GLN A 132 -40.96 2.61 -1.99
N HIS A 133 -41.30 3.88 -2.22
CA HIS A 133 -40.58 4.76 -3.15
C HIS A 133 -39.13 5.02 -2.69
N LEU A 134 -38.90 5.10 -1.38
CA LEU A 134 -37.58 5.31 -0.79
C LEU A 134 -36.71 4.05 -0.91
N ALA A 135 -37.31 2.88 -0.74
CA ALA A 135 -36.65 1.58 -0.86
C ALA A 135 -36.13 1.31 -2.29
N GLN A 136 -36.78 1.90 -3.30
CA GLN A 136 -36.40 1.75 -4.71
C GLN A 136 -35.34 2.74 -5.18
N GLN A 137 -35.03 3.76 -4.38
CA GLN A 137 -34.03 4.76 -4.73
C GLN A 137 -32.70 4.45 -4.04
N ILE A 138 -31.59 4.64 -4.75
CA ILE A 138 -30.24 4.59 -4.20
C ILE A 138 -29.65 5.99 -4.35
N PRO A 139 -29.38 6.72 -3.25
CA PRO A 139 -28.67 7.98 -3.34
C PRO A 139 -27.28 7.72 -3.88
N ALA A 140 -26.92 8.36 -4.99
CA ALA A 140 -25.59 8.24 -5.57
C ALA A 140 -25.00 9.63 -5.80
N GLY A 141 -23.70 9.75 -5.54
CA GLY A 141 -22.90 10.92 -5.86
C GLY A 141 -21.89 10.58 -6.95
N LEU A 142 -21.85 11.37 -8.02
CA LEU A 142 -20.81 11.29 -9.02
C LEU A 142 -19.67 12.22 -8.62
N VAL A 143 -18.48 11.66 -8.40
CA VAL A 143 -17.26 12.43 -8.10
C VAL A 143 -16.42 12.53 -9.36
N LEU A 144 -16.30 13.75 -9.88
CA LEU A 144 -15.40 14.04 -11.00
C LEU A 144 -14.01 14.35 -10.44
N ALA A 145 -13.16 13.34 -10.38
CA ALA A 145 -11.78 13.53 -9.98
C ALA A 145 -11.00 14.17 -11.15
N GLY A 146 -10.54 15.40 -10.98
CA GLY A 146 -9.95 16.22 -12.05
C GLY A 146 -8.59 15.77 -12.59
N GLY A 147 -8.09 14.58 -12.20
CA GLY A 147 -6.77 14.06 -12.58
C GLY A 147 -6.84 12.80 -13.45
N VAL A 148 -5.92 12.67 -14.40
CA VAL A 148 -5.78 11.47 -15.25
C VAL A 148 -5.03 10.34 -14.53
N ASN A 149 -4.36 10.64 -13.41
CA ASN A 149 -3.57 9.67 -12.65
C ASN A 149 -4.44 8.85 -11.68
N SER A 150 -4.61 7.55 -11.96
CA SER A 150 -5.40 6.63 -11.14
C SER A 150 -4.82 6.35 -9.76
N ASP A 151 -3.50 6.41 -9.61
CA ASP A 151 -2.83 6.00 -8.36
C ASP A 151 -3.08 7.02 -7.23
N ASP A 152 -3.13 8.31 -7.57
CA ASP A 152 -3.49 9.38 -6.64
C ASP A 152 -4.94 9.26 -6.15
N HIS A 153 -5.83 8.72 -7.00
CA HIS A 153 -7.23 8.51 -6.66
C HIS A 153 -7.40 7.37 -5.67
N GLU A 154 -6.63 6.29 -5.77
CA GLU A 154 -6.71 5.18 -4.80
C GLU A 154 -6.41 5.66 -3.38
N GLU A 155 -5.37 6.47 -3.21
CA GLU A 155 -5.01 7.04 -1.91
C GLU A 155 -6.11 8.01 -1.43
N THR A 156 -6.59 8.87 -2.32
CA THR A 156 -7.63 9.88 -2.00
C THR A 156 -8.93 9.21 -1.55
N PHE A 157 -9.44 8.22 -2.28
CA PHE A 157 -10.66 7.49 -1.90
C PHE A 157 -10.46 6.62 -0.64
N THR A 158 -9.25 6.11 -0.41
CA THR A 158 -8.91 5.45 0.86
C THR A 158 -9.00 6.43 2.04
N LYS A 159 -8.48 7.66 1.88
CA LYS A 159 -8.60 8.72 2.90
C LYS A 159 -10.07 9.14 3.11
N LEU A 160 -10.85 9.29 2.04
CA LEU A 160 -12.29 9.56 2.14
C LEU A 160 -13.02 8.46 2.92
N THR A 161 -12.72 7.19 2.64
CA THR A 161 -13.33 6.05 3.35
C THR A 161 -13.02 6.11 4.86
N ARG A 162 -11.78 6.44 5.24
CA ARG A 162 -11.41 6.64 6.65
C ARG A 162 -12.12 7.84 7.27
N HIS A 163 -12.25 8.94 6.53
CA HIS A 163 -12.97 10.13 6.96
C HIS A 163 -14.45 9.83 7.23
N LEU A 164 -15.15 9.15 6.32
CA LEU A 164 -16.56 8.76 6.54
C LEU A 164 -16.71 7.78 7.71
N ARG A 165 -15.77 6.84 7.88
CA ARG A 165 -15.78 5.92 9.03
C ARG A 165 -15.60 6.64 10.36
N SER A 166 -14.77 7.68 10.42
CA SER A 166 -14.61 8.47 11.66
C SER A 166 -15.87 9.26 12.03
N LYS A 167 -16.79 9.46 11.06
CA LYS A 167 -18.11 10.04 11.26
C LYS A 167 -19.21 9.01 11.57
N GLY A 168 -18.85 7.73 11.71
CA GLY A 168 -19.79 6.65 12.02
C GLY A 168 -20.38 5.93 10.82
N CYS A 169 -19.95 6.25 9.58
CA CYS A 169 -20.44 5.55 8.39
C CYS A 169 -19.73 4.20 8.20
N HIS A 170 -20.49 3.17 7.82
CA HIS A 170 -19.91 1.94 7.28
C HIS A 170 -19.56 2.14 5.80
N ALA A 171 -18.28 2.42 5.52
CA ALA A 171 -17.80 2.65 4.16
C ALA A 171 -16.94 1.49 3.64
N ALA A 172 -17.13 1.11 2.38
CA ALA A 172 -16.33 0.12 1.66
C ALA A 172 -15.87 0.69 0.31
N LEU A 173 -14.64 0.36 -0.08
CA LEU A 173 -14.06 0.72 -1.38
C LEU A 173 -13.99 -0.53 -2.25
N LEU A 174 -14.68 -0.51 -3.38
CA LEU A 174 -14.68 -1.62 -4.36
C LEU A 174 -13.87 -1.20 -5.59
N ARG A 175 -12.90 -2.03 -5.99
CA ARG A 175 -12.11 -1.82 -7.21
C ARG A 175 -12.59 -2.76 -8.31
N SER A 176 -12.45 -2.35 -9.56
CA SER A 176 -12.85 -3.17 -10.73
C SER A 176 -12.20 -4.56 -10.74
N ARG A 177 -10.93 -4.66 -10.30
CA ARG A 177 -10.21 -5.94 -10.18
C ARG A 177 -10.82 -6.89 -9.15
N ASP A 178 -11.46 -6.36 -8.10
CA ASP A 178 -12.06 -7.16 -7.04
C ASP A 178 -13.39 -7.79 -7.50
N LEU A 179 -13.99 -7.23 -8.54
CA LEU A 179 -15.28 -7.67 -9.09
C LEU A 179 -15.12 -8.86 -10.05
N LYS A 180 -13.96 -9.00 -10.72
CA LYS A 180 -13.72 -10.11 -11.67
C LYS A 180 -13.57 -11.48 -11.01
N ALA A 181 -13.32 -11.54 -9.71
CA ALA A 181 -13.06 -12.78 -8.98
C ALA A 181 -14.35 -13.54 -8.57
N ARG A 182 -15.54 -12.99 -8.82
CA ARG A 182 -16.79 -13.61 -8.36
C ARG A 182 -17.86 -13.62 -9.45
N GLY A 183 -18.12 -14.80 -10.01
CA GLY A 183 -19.45 -15.18 -10.48
C GLY A 183 -20.47 -15.31 -9.33
N ALA A 184 -20.42 -14.42 -8.33
CA ALA A 184 -21.23 -14.48 -7.13
C ALA A 184 -21.67 -13.08 -6.68
N GLY A 185 -22.86 -12.67 -7.14
CA GLY A 185 -23.84 -12.01 -6.27
C GLY A 185 -24.01 -10.48 -6.32
N ALA A 186 -23.31 -9.73 -7.16
CA ALA A 186 -23.49 -8.27 -7.28
C ALA A 186 -23.89 -7.79 -8.69
N ASN A 187 -24.50 -8.68 -9.48
CA ASN A 187 -25.03 -8.36 -10.80
C ASN A 187 -26.32 -7.53 -10.67
N SER A 188 -26.21 -6.22 -10.50
CA SER A 188 -27.34 -5.33 -10.81
C SER A 188 -26.98 -3.88 -11.12
N ALA A 189 -25.76 -3.41 -10.80
CA ALA A 189 -25.41 -2.01 -11.03
C ALA A 189 -24.54 -1.75 -12.27
N PHE A 190 -23.69 -2.71 -12.66
CA PHE A 190 -22.75 -2.55 -13.78
C PHE A 190 -22.64 -3.88 -14.54
N ASP A 191 -22.57 -3.83 -15.87
CA ASP A 191 -22.32 -5.00 -16.70
C ASP A 191 -20.83 -5.36 -16.77
N ALA A 192 -20.50 -6.43 -17.49
CA ALA A 192 -19.15 -6.96 -17.63
C ALA A 192 -18.16 -5.98 -18.28
N ASP A 193 -18.67 -4.96 -18.98
CA ASP A 193 -17.89 -3.90 -19.64
C ASP A 193 -17.78 -2.64 -18.76
N GLY A 194 -18.31 -2.68 -17.53
CA GLY A 194 -18.28 -1.55 -16.59
C GLY A 194 -19.29 -0.46 -16.91
N VAL A 195 -20.25 -0.72 -17.80
CA VAL A 195 -21.34 0.21 -18.13
C VAL A 195 -22.44 0.07 -17.08
N LEU A 196 -22.97 1.20 -16.61
CA LEU A 196 -24.10 1.25 -15.69
C LEU A 196 -25.29 0.51 -16.28
N ALA A 197 -25.86 -0.41 -15.49
CA ALA A 197 -27.04 -1.14 -15.88
C ALA A 197 -28.17 -0.14 -16.26
N PRO A 198 -28.90 -0.36 -17.37
CA PRO A 198 -29.89 0.59 -17.88
C PRO A 198 -30.94 1.03 -16.85
N ALA A 199 -31.26 0.17 -15.89
CA ALA A 199 -32.17 0.50 -14.78
C ALA A 199 -31.58 1.54 -13.82
N VAL A 200 -30.28 1.45 -13.50
CA VAL A 200 -29.58 2.42 -12.66
C VAL A 200 -29.34 3.73 -13.44
N ALA A 201 -29.02 3.64 -14.73
CA ALA A 201 -28.91 4.81 -15.60
C ALA A 201 -30.25 5.58 -15.72
N ARG A 202 -31.39 4.87 -15.83
CA ARG A 202 -32.73 5.49 -15.81
C ARG A 202 -33.06 6.12 -14.46
N ALA A 203 -32.74 5.47 -13.34
CA ALA A 203 -32.95 6.03 -12.00
C ALA A 203 -32.13 7.31 -11.78
N MET A 204 -30.89 7.37 -12.29
CA MET A 204 -30.05 8.57 -12.28
C MET A 204 -30.63 9.69 -13.16
N SER A 205 -31.16 9.37 -14.34
CA SER A 205 -31.80 10.35 -15.23
C SER A 205 -33.08 10.95 -14.64
N LEU A 206 -33.86 10.17 -13.87
CA LEU A 206 -35.07 10.66 -13.18
C LEU A 206 -34.74 11.62 -12.03
N ALA A 207 -33.62 11.42 -11.34
CA ALA A 207 -33.16 12.34 -10.29
C ALA A 207 -32.70 13.70 -10.86
N ALA A 208 -32.17 13.73 -12.08
CA ALA A 208 -31.73 14.97 -12.74
C ALA A 208 -32.90 15.87 -13.22
N ASN A 209 -34.07 15.29 -13.50
CA ASN A 209 -35.24 16.02 -14.03
C ASN A 209 -36.30 16.37 -12.97
N GLY A 210 -36.08 16.05 -11.69
CA GLY A 210 -37.03 16.30 -10.60
C GLY A 210 -37.02 17.72 -10.01
N GLY A 211 -36.14 18.61 -10.50
CA GLY A 211 -36.03 19.99 -10.01
C GLY A 211 -36.77 20.99 -10.90
N GLY A 212 -38.08 21.15 -10.73
CA GLY A 212 -38.80 22.23 -11.40
C GLY A 212 -40.32 22.08 -11.37
N GLY A 213 -40.96 22.56 -10.31
CA GLY A 213 -42.41 22.67 -10.26
C GLY A 213 -42.89 23.53 -9.10
N GLY A 214 -43.14 24.81 -9.35
CA GLY A 214 -43.81 25.70 -8.40
C GLY A 214 -43.99 27.12 -8.95
N GLY A 215 -45.22 27.46 -9.34
CA GLY A 215 -45.61 28.83 -9.69
C GLY A 215 -46.90 28.88 -10.51
N GLY A 216 -48.04 28.67 -9.86
CA GLY A 216 -49.37 28.68 -10.46
C GLY A 216 -49.91 30.08 -10.75
N GLY A 217 -50.90 30.11 -11.64
CA GLY A 217 -51.70 31.29 -11.94
C GLY A 217 -52.70 31.64 -10.85
N GLY A 218 -53.01 32.93 -10.79
CA GLY A 218 -54.02 33.60 -9.97
C GLY A 218 -53.92 35.09 -10.25
#